data_AF-A0A5M3PU09-F1
#
_entry.id   AF-A0A5M3PU09-F1
#
_cell.length_a   1.000
_cell.length_b   1.000
_cell.length_c   1.000
_cell.angle_alpha   90.00
_cell.angle_beta   90.00
_cell.angle_gamma   90.00
#
_symmetry.space_group_name_H-M   'P 1'
#
loop_
_entity.id
_entity.type
_entity.pdbx_description
1 polymer ?
#
loop_
_entity_poly.entity_id
_entity_poly.type
_entity_poly.pdbx_seq_one_letter_code
_entity_poly.pdbx_strand_id
1 'polypeptide(L)'
;MGLSKTPTAGQVIAALKIYIALVAMADDKKQERNVGKHCLRTTYEEIQLYLKLSRAMVCEGLKLLEATDAIERLGYKPLVYRIKGLDPDRADEWKGHVKLPKGHLFGMRRVSSSYPIMLSEYPKRGQTAMNGLVIYLLLLSVCQRDTNVSLISYDRMMERTGLSSKNIRQAIDLLVNHDLISVLRVTNESTLEAFGLPVPAQTLKGSPNVYLIKGVKGRRYNERINTLENYAALTANHQATQDFSE
;
A
#
# COMPACT_ATOMS: atom_id res chain seq x y z
N MET A 1 -5.94 16.31 -21.39
CA MET A 1 -4.63 16.81 -21.89
C MET A 1 -3.65 15.65 -21.84
N GLY A 2 -3.16 15.15 -22.97
CA GLY A 2 -2.23 14.03 -23.00
C GLY A 2 -0.84 14.43 -22.50
N LEU A 3 -0.10 13.48 -21.91
CA LEU A 3 1.28 13.70 -21.49
C LEU A 3 2.16 13.90 -22.73
N SER A 4 2.80 15.07 -22.85
CA SER A 4 3.64 15.41 -24.00
C SER A 4 4.98 14.66 -24.06
N LYS A 5 5.35 13.97 -22.97
CA LYS A 5 6.60 13.22 -22.84
C LYS A 5 6.41 12.04 -21.88
N THR A 6 7.09 10.93 -22.17
CA THR A 6 7.15 9.77 -21.25
C THR A 6 7.70 10.22 -19.90
N PRO A 7 6.97 9.99 -18.79
CA PRO A 7 7.43 10.41 -17.48
C PRO A 7 8.68 9.64 -17.06
N THR A 8 9.59 10.35 -16.40
CA THR A 8 10.76 9.72 -15.76
C THR A 8 10.33 8.90 -14.55
N ALA A 9 11.13 7.90 -14.17
CA ALA A 9 10.86 7.09 -12.97
C ALA A 9 10.67 7.94 -11.70
N GLY A 10 11.43 9.03 -11.55
CA GLY A 10 11.28 9.96 -10.44
C GLY A 10 9.90 10.65 -10.42
N GLN A 11 9.39 11.07 -11.59
CA GLN A 11 8.07 11.70 -11.68
C GLN A 11 6.95 10.71 -11.36
N VAL A 12 7.08 9.45 -11.81
CA VAL A 12 6.12 8.39 -11.45
C VAL A 12 6.17 8.10 -9.96
N ILE A 13 7.35 7.99 -9.34
CA ILE A 13 7.49 7.82 -7.89
C ILE A 13 6.79 8.97 -7.14
N ALA A 14 7.01 10.21 -7.56
CA ALA A 14 6.34 11.36 -6.96
C ALA A 14 4.81 11.27 -7.10
N ALA A 15 4.30 10.94 -8.30
CA ALA A 15 2.88 10.76 -8.54
C ALA A 15 2.28 9.69 -7.62
N LEU A 16 2.92 8.52 -7.51
CA LEU A 16 2.43 7.43 -6.65
C LEU A 16 2.45 7.80 -5.16
N LYS A 17 3.52 8.46 -4.69
CA LYS A 17 3.60 8.96 -3.30
C LYS A 17 2.51 9.99 -3.01
N ILE A 18 2.29 10.91 -3.94
CA ILE A 18 1.23 11.93 -3.84
C ILE A 18 -0.13 11.26 -3.82
N TYR A 19 -0.41 10.32 -4.72
CA TYR A 19 -1.68 9.61 -4.76
C TYR A 19 -2.00 8.93 -3.43
N ILE A 20 -1.05 8.17 -2.87
CA ILE A 20 -1.21 7.52 -1.57
C ILE A 20 -1.50 8.55 -0.46
N ALA A 21 -0.83 9.70 -0.48
CA ALA A 21 -1.07 10.79 0.48
C ALA A 21 -2.44 11.43 0.32
N LEU A 22 -2.85 11.74 -0.90
CA LEU A 22 -4.15 12.35 -1.17
C LEU A 22 -5.29 11.42 -0.76
N VAL A 23 -5.19 10.11 -1.06
CA VAL A 23 -6.14 9.08 -0.59
C VAL A 23 -6.22 9.06 0.93
N ALA A 24 -5.08 9.08 1.62
CA ALA A 24 -5.04 9.09 3.08
C ALA A 24 -5.70 10.34 3.67
N MET A 25 -5.45 11.50 3.08
CA MET A 25 -6.02 12.78 3.50
C MET A 25 -7.52 12.86 3.22
N ALA A 26 -8.01 12.36 2.09
CA ALA A 26 -9.42 12.38 1.71
C ALA A 26 -10.31 11.58 2.67
N ASP A 27 -9.79 10.51 3.27
CA ASP A 27 -10.52 9.71 4.28
C ASP A 27 -10.44 10.33 5.71
N ASP A 28 -10.17 11.63 5.83
CA ASP A 28 -10.28 12.40 7.08
C ASP A 28 -11.70 13.00 7.21
N LYS A 29 -12.38 12.77 8.34
CA LYS A 29 -13.74 13.29 8.59
C LYS A 29 -13.85 14.81 8.50
N LYS A 30 -12.77 15.55 8.78
CA LYS A 30 -12.75 17.01 8.60
C LYS A 30 -12.74 17.39 7.12
N GLN A 31 -12.05 16.64 6.27
CA GLN A 31 -12.05 16.86 4.82
C GLN A 31 -13.44 16.53 4.25
N GLU A 32 -14.01 15.38 4.62
CA GLU A 32 -15.35 14.96 4.18
C GLU A 32 -16.42 16.03 4.46
N ARG A 33 -16.43 16.60 5.69
CA ARG A 33 -17.38 17.67 6.06
C ARG A 33 -17.17 18.98 5.30
N ASN A 34 -15.92 19.32 4.95
CA ASN A 34 -15.59 20.63 4.40
C ASN A 34 -15.68 20.68 2.88
N VAL A 35 -15.35 19.59 2.19
CA VAL A 35 -15.25 19.55 0.72
C VAL A 35 -15.93 18.33 0.07
N GLY A 36 -16.54 17.45 0.86
CA GLY A 36 -17.30 16.29 0.37
C GLY A 36 -16.57 14.95 0.48
N LYS A 37 -17.31 13.86 0.31
CA LYS A 37 -16.78 12.48 0.31
C LYS A 37 -15.75 12.29 -0.80
N HIS A 38 -14.67 11.57 -0.49
CA HIS A 38 -13.56 11.28 -1.42
C HIS A 38 -12.87 12.53 -2.00
N CYS A 39 -13.13 13.70 -1.42
CA CYS A 39 -12.50 14.96 -1.77
C CYS A 39 -11.52 15.38 -0.66
N LEU A 40 -10.54 16.20 -1.03
CA LEU A 40 -9.66 16.84 -0.07
C LEU A 40 -9.29 18.26 -0.48
N ARG A 41 -9.01 19.09 0.53
CA ARG A 41 -8.42 20.41 0.40
C ARG A 41 -6.99 20.38 0.92
N THR A 42 -6.03 20.86 0.12
CA THR A 42 -4.60 20.89 0.49
C THR A 42 -3.83 22.04 -0.19
N THR A 43 -2.52 22.13 0.03
CA THR A 43 -1.60 23.07 -0.63
C THR A 43 -0.35 22.36 -1.15
N TYR A 44 0.42 23.02 -2.02
CA TYR A 44 1.71 22.49 -2.46
C TYR A 44 2.67 22.32 -1.27
N GLU A 45 2.62 23.24 -0.31
CA GLU A 45 3.49 23.30 0.85
C GLU A 45 3.22 22.11 1.78
N GLU A 46 1.95 21.74 2.00
CA GLU A 46 1.57 20.54 2.76
C GLU A 46 2.10 19.26 2.09
N ILE A 47 1.91 19.10 0.78
CA ILE A 47 2.38 17.91 0.04
C ILE A 47 3.92 17.81 0.09
N GLN A 48 4.61 18.94 -0.11
CA GLN A 48 6.08 19.01 -0.05
C GLN A 48 6.58 18.60 1.34
N LEU A 49 5.96 19.15 2.40
CA LEU A 49 6.29 18.82 3.78
C LEU A 49 6.10 17.33 4.06
N TYR A 50 4.94 16.78 3.66
CA TYR A 50 4.60 15.39 3.96
C TYR A 50 5.46 14.37 3.23
N LEU A 51 5.87 14.66 1.99
CA LEU A 51 6.57 13.68 1.15
C LEU A 51 8.05 14.00 0.96
N LYS A 52 8.52 15.11 1.54
CA LYS A 52 9.86 15.70 1.31
C LYS A 52 10.16 15.85 -0.18
N LEU A 53 9.17 16.22 -0.98
CA LEU A 53 9.30 16.43 -2.42
C LEU A 53 9.57 17.91 -2.70
N SER A 54 10.27 18.21 -3.79
CA SER A 54 10.38 19.59 -4.26
C SER A 54 9.08 20.03 -4.92
N ARG A 55 8.84 21.35 -4.98
CA ARG A 55 7.68 21.94 -5.66
C ARG A 55 7.53 21.45 -7.10
N ALA A 56 8.63 21.34 -7.84
CA ALA A 56 8.65 20.84 -9.21
C ALA A 56 8.14 19.39 -9.30
N MET A 57 8.60 18.51 -8.40
CA MET A 57 8.14 17.11 -8.35
C MET A 57 6.67 16.99 -7.96
N VAL A 58 6.19 17.86 -7.06
CA VAL A 58 4.76 17.92 -6.70
C VAL A 58 3.93 18.34 -7.92
N CYS A 59 4.37 19.36 -8.66
CA CYS A 59 3.69 19.83 -9.86
C CYS A 59 3.59 18.72 -10.92
N GLU A 60 4.71 18.09 -11.24
CA GLU A 60 4.75 17.03 -12.24
C GLU A 60 3.97 15.77 -11.81
N GLY A 61 4.05 15.41 -10.52
CA GLY A 61 3.27 14.29 -9.98
C GLY A 61 1.76 14.53 -10.03
N LEU A 62 1.29 15.73 -9.68
CA LEU A 62 -0.13 16.08 -9.78
C LEU A 62 -0.63 16.09 -11.22
N LYS A 63 0.15 16.66 -12.16
CA LYS A 63 -0.17 16.61 -13.60
C LYS A 63 -0.29 15.18 -14.12
N LEU A 64 0.60 14.28 -13.68
CA LEU A 64 0.54 12.87 -14.04
C LEU A 64 -0.75 12.23 -13.53
N LEU A 65 -1.12 12.45 -12.27
CA LEU A 65 -2.33 11.88 -11.69
C LEU A 65 -3.60 12.38 -12.38
N GLU A 66 -3.65 13.65 -12.76
CA GLU A 66 -4.75 14.21 -13.57
C GLU A 66 -4.78 13.61 -14.98
N ALA A 67 -3.62 13.47 -15.63
CA ALA A 67 -3.52 12.92 -16.97
C ALA A 67 -3.90 11.42 -17.04
N THR A 68 -3.68 10.67 -15.95
CA THR A 68 -4.06 9.25 -15.82
C THR A 68 -5.48 9.06 -15.23
N ASP A 69 -6.23 10.15 -15.04
CA ASP A 69 -7.58 10.14 -14.46
C ASP A 69 -7.67 9.49 -13.06
N ALA A 70 -6.61 9.60 -12.27
CA ALA A 70 -6.57 9.11 -10.89
C ALA A 70 -7.17 10.13 -9.91
N ILE A 71 -7.04 11.42 -10.24
CA ILE A 71 -7.61 12.54 -9.49
C ILE A 71 -8.27 13.52 -10.45
N GLU A 72 -9.26 14.24 -9.95
CA GLU A 72 -9.88 15.37 -10.63
C GLU A 72 -9.69 16.63 -9.81
N ARG A 73 -9.24 17.71 -10.45
CA ARG A 73 -9.05 19.02 -9.81
C ARG A 73 -10.35 19.82 -9.86
N LEU A 74 -10.93 20.08 -8.69
CA LEU A 74 -12.17 20.85 -8.53
C LEU A 74 -11.92 22.34 -8.23
N GLY A 75 -10.73 22.69 -7.73
CA GLY A 75 -10.41 24.06 -7.35
C GLY A 75 -8.91 24.36 -7.32
N TYR A 76 -8.56 25.63 -7.54
CA TYR A 76 -7.16 26.09 -7.67
C TYR A 76 -6.64 26.87 -6.45
N LYS A 77 -7.50 27.55 -5.69
CA LYS A 77 -7.14 28.30 -4.48
C LYS A 77 -8.29 28.28 -3.46
N PRO A 78 -8.26 27.40 -2.46
CA PRO A 78 -7.26 26.35 -2.21
C PRO A 78 -7.31 25.22 -3.24
N LEU A 79 -6.29 24.36 -3.26
CA LEU A 79 -6.35 23.15 -4.10
C LEU A 79 -7.42 22.23 -3.56
N VAL A 80 -8.37 21.87 -4.41
CA VAL A 80 -9.41 20.89 -4.09
C VAL A 80 -9.35 19.79 -5.13
N TYR A 81 -9.22 18.54 -4.68
CA TYR A 81 -9.20 17.37 -5.54
C TYR A 81 -10.27 16.37 -5.12
N ARG A 82 -10.84 15.69 -6.10
CA ARG A 82 -11.61 14.45 -5.94
C ARG A 82 -10.73 13.26 -6.32
N ILE A 83 -10.74 12.22 -5.49
CA ILE A 83 -10.08 10.95 -5.83
C ILE A 83 -11.07 10.09 -6.62
N LYS A 84 -10.65 9.64 -7.81
CA LYS A 84 -11.50 8.82 -8.68
C LYS A 84 -11.48 7.35 -8.28
N GLY A 85 -12.60 6.67 -8.51
CA GLY A 85 -12.77 5.23 -8.28
C GLY A 85 -12.86 4.79 -6.83
N LEU A 86 -13.06 5.73 -5.89
CA LEU A 86 -13.33 5.44 -4.49
C LEU A 86 -14.80 5.58 -4.08
N ASP A 87 -15.67 6.05 -4.98
CA ASP A 87 -17.09 6.30 -4.70
C ASP A 87 -17.95 5.10 -5.17
N PRO A 88 -18.56 4.32 -4.26
CA PRO A 88 -19.44 3.20 -4.63
C PRO A 88 -20.71 3.63 -5.36
N ASP A 89 -21.14 4.89 -5.19
CA ASP A 89 -22.35 5.42 -5.82
C ASP A 89 -22.12 5.76 -7.32
N ARG A 90 -20.86 5.72 -7.77
CA ARG A 90 -20.44 5.92 -9.17
C ARG A 90 -19.91 4.61 -9.76
N ALA A 91 -20.83 3.72 -10.13
CA ALA A 91 -20.51 2.36 -10.59
C ALA A 91 -19.57 2.32 -11.81
N ASP A 92 -19.61 3.32 -12.68
CA ASP A 92 -18.76 3.48 -13.86
C ASP A 92 -17.29 3.81 -13.50
N GLU A 93 -17.08 4.48 -12.37
CA GLU A 93 -15.75 4.83 -11.88
C GLU A 93 -15.24 3.87 -10.80
N TRP A 94 -16.12 3.21 -10.04
CA TRP A 94 -15.79 2.44 -8.83
C TRP A 94 -14.77 1.32 -9.08
N LYS A 95 -13.61 1.42 -8.43
CA LYS A 95 -12.50 0.46 -8.57
C LYS A 95 -12.37 -0.51 -7.40
N GLY A 96 -13.33 -0.49 -6.47
CA GLY A 96 -13.34 -1.35 -5.29
C GLY A 96 -12.77 -0.68 -4.05
N HIS A 97 -12.86 -1.41 -2.93
CA HIS A 97 -12.47 -0.91 -1.62
C HIS A 97 -11.05 -1.37 -1.25
N VAL A 98 -10.20 -0.42 -0.88
CA VAL A 98 -8.85 -0.66 -0.37
C VAL A 98 -8.70 -0.02 1.00
N LYS A 99 -8.05 -0.73 1.94
CA LYS A 99 -7.72 -0.19 3.26
C LYS A 99 -6.26 0.28 3.27
N LEU A 100 -6.06 1.57 3.53
CA LEU A 100 -4.72 2.16 3.58
C LEU A 100 -4.21 2.26 5.05
N PRO A 101 -2.97 1.84 5.36
CA PRO A 101 -2.41 1.91 6.71
C PRO A 101 -1.95 3.32 7.09
N LYS A 102 -2.90 4.28 7.20
CA LYS A 102 -2.58 5.70 7.38
C LYS A 102 -1.65 5.99 8.56
N GLY A 103 -1.88 5.35 9.71
CA GLY A 103 -1.06 5.58 10.91
C GLY A 103 0.40 5.14 10.71
N HIS A 104 0.64 4.10 9.92
CA HIS A 104 1.98 3.62 9.59
C HIS A 104 2.63 4.46 8.51
N LEU A 105 1.86 4.83 7.46
CA LEU A 105 2.37 5.64 6.37
C LEU A 105 2.69 7.08 6.78
N PHE A 106 1.85 7.68 7.62
CA PHE A 106 1.91 9.12 7.97
C PHE A 106 2.34 9.40 9.42
N GLY A 107 2.64 8.36 10.20
CA GLY A 107 2.92 8.48 11.62
C GLY A 107 1.67 8.74 12.48
N MET A 108 1.77 8.48 13.78
CA MET A 108 0.71 8.85 14.72
C MET A 108 0.60 10.37 14.84
N ARG A 109 -0.36 10.95 14.11
CA ARG A 109 -0.75 12.37 14.16
C ARG A 109 -1.04 12.90 15.58
N ARG A 110 -1.24 12.00 16.56
CA ARG A 110 -1.53 12.34 17.97
C ARG A 110 -0.29 12.67 18.81
N VAL A 111 0.94 12.33 18.38
CA VAL A 111 2.12 12.38 19.27
C VAL A 111 3.16 13.41 18.85
N SER A 112 3.42 13.64 17.57
CA SER A 112 4.31 14.74 17.13
C SER A 112 4.28 14.92 15.62
N SER A 113 4.25 16.17 15.15
CA SER A 113 4.40 16.56 13.73
C SER A 113 5.86 16.58 13.26
N SER A 114 6.81 16.19 14.11
CA SER A 114 8.24 16.43 13.89
C SER A 114 9.05 15.23 13.35
N TYR A 115 8.44 14.05 13.15
CA TYR A 115 9.16 12.84 12.70
C TYR A 115 8.58 12.25 11.41
N PRO A 116 9.42 11.65 10.55
CA PRO A 116 9.07 11.44 9.15
C PRO A 116 7.96 10.39 8.95
N ILE A 117 7.08 10.75 8.03
CA ILE A 117 6.13 9.90 7.32
C ILE A 117 6.93 8.78 6.63
N MET A 118 6.62 7.50 6.87
CA MET A 118 7.29 6.35 6.23
C MET A 118 7.45 6.54 4.71
N LEU A 119 6.39 7.06 4.08
CA LEU A 119 6.39 7.33 2.66
C LEU A 119 7.42 8.41 2.28
N SER A 120 7.70 9.40 3.14
CA SER A 120 8.71 10.45 2.88
C SER A 120 10.14 9.91 2.76
N GLU A 121 10.47 8.88 3.57
CA GLU A 121 11.77 8.20 3.57
C GLU A 121 11.90 7.15 2.46
N TYR A 122 10.78 6.77 1.84
CA TYR A 122 10.83 5.90 0.66
C TYR A 122 11.61 6.56 -0.50
N PRO A 123 12.49 5.83 -1.21
CA PRO A 123 13.38 6.40 -2.21
C PRO A 123 12.65 7.20 -3.29
N LYS A 124 13.27 8.28 -3.75
CA LYS A 124 12.67 9.24 -4.70
C LYS A 124 13.11 9.02 -6.15
N ARG A 125 14.01 8.07 -6.39
CA ARG A 125 14.66 7.81 -7.69
C ARG A 125 14.93 6.31 -7.85
N GLY A 126 15.11 5.88 -9.10
CA GLY A 126 15.47 4.52 -9.46
C GLY A 126 14.27 3.66 -9.86
N GLN A 127 14.50 2.77 -10.83
CA GLN A 127 13.46 1.89 -11.37
C GLN A 127 12.88 0.96 -10.29
N THR A 128 13.72 0.42 -9.41
CA THR A 128 13.29 -0.47 -8.32
C THR A 128 12.35 0.23 -7.35
N ALA A 129 12.59 1.50 -7.03
CA ALA A 129 11.70 2.29 -6.17
C ALA A 129 10.35 2.55 -6.84
N MET A 130 10.35 2.87 -8.13
CA MET A 130 9.10 3.00 -8.89
C MET A 130 8.32 1.69 -8.90
N ASN A 131 8.97 0.59 -9.25
CA ASN A 131 8.36 -0.74 -9.27
C ASN A 131 7.84 -1.15 -7.88
N GLY A 132 8.57 -0.80 -6.81
CA GLY A 132 8.15 -1.03 -5.44
C GLY A 132 6.81 -0.37 -5.11
N LEU A 133 6.61 0.91 -5.44
CA LEU A 133 5.32 1.57 -5.21
C LEU A 133 4.20 1.00 -6.08
N VAL A 134 4.49 0.58 -7.32
CA VAL A 134 3.51 -0.11 -8.18
C VAL A 134 3.07 -1.43 -7.54
N ILE A 135 4.03 -2.25 -7.09
CA ILE A 135 3.76 -3.51 -6.40
C ILE A 135 3.02 -3.26 -5.08
N TYR A 136 3.37 -2.22 -4.33
CA TYR A 136 2.70 -1.88 -3.08
C TYR A 136 1.21 -1.56 -3.30
N LEU A 137 0.87 -0.76 -4.32
CA LEU A 137 -0.52 -0.48 -4.68
C LEU A 137 -1.25 -1.73 -5.17
N LEU A 138 -0.59 -2.61 -5.94
CA LEU A 138 -1.16 -3.90 -6.34
C LEU A 138 -1.49 -4.75 -5.11
N LEU A 139 -0.56 -4.90 -4.16
CA LEU A 139 -0.79 -5.66 -2.94
C LEU A 139 -1.97 -5.07 -2.16
N LEU A 140 -2.01 -3.75 -1.97
CA LEU A 140 -3.15 -3.07 -1.33
C LEU A 140 -4.48 -3.36 -2.05
N SER A 141 -4.49 -3.45 -3.39
CA SER A 141 -5.70 -3.71 -4.17
C SER A 141 -6.26 -5.12 -4.02
N VAL A 142 -5.42 -6.11 -3.71
CA VAL A 142 -5.81 -7.52 -3.51
C VAL A 142 -5.81 -7.94 -2.04
N CYS A 143 -5.58 -6.98 -1.14
CA CYS A 143 -5.54 -7.20 0.29
C CYS A 143 -6.93 -7.57 0.83
N GLN A 144 -7.01 -8.75 1.44
CA GLN A 144 -8.26 -9.25 2.00
C GLN A 144 -8.69 -8.42 3.22
N ARG A 145 -9.97 -8.01 3.28
CA ARG A 145 -10.48 -7.13 4.34
C ARG A 145 -10.46 -7.77 5.73
N ASP A 146 -10.62 -9.09 5.81
CA ASP A 146 -10.72 -9.80 7.08
C ASP A 146 -9.35 -10.11 7.67
N THR A 147 -8.37 -10.42 6.81
CA THR A 147 -7.06 -10.96 7.19
C THR A 147 -5.91 -9.97 7.02
N ASN A 148 -6.09 -8.93 6.20
CA ASN A 148 -5.05 -8.03 5.65
C ASN A 148 -3.92 -8.71 4.89
N VAL A 149 -4.10 -9.96 4.52
CA VAL A 149 -3.13 -10.65 3.69
C VAL A 149 -3.42 -10.33 2.24
N SER A 150 -2.36 -10.05 1.49
CA SER A 150 -2.42 -10.07 0.04
C SER A 150 -1.88 -11.42 -0.43
N LEU A 151 -2.72 -12.19 -1.11
CA LEU A 151 -2.38 -13.47 -1.73
C LEU A 151 -2.34 -13.29 -3.24
N ILE A 152 -1.15 -13.27 -3.80
CA ILE A 152 -0.96 -13.11 -5.25
C ILE A 152 0.35 -13.77 -5.68
N SER A 153 0.30 -14.57 -6.74
CA SER A 153 1.48 -15.25 -7.28
C SER A 153 2.35 -14.29 -8.10
N TYR A 154 3.62 -14.64 -8.29
CA TYR A 154 4.53 -13.88 -9.15
C TYR A 154 3.99 -13.77 -10.58
N ASP A 155 3.44 -14.84 -11.15
CA ASP A 155 2.88 -14.82 -12.52
C ASP A 155 1.74 -13.82 -12.65
N ARG A 156 0.84 -13.76 -11.65
CA ARG A 156 -0.24 -12.77 -11.62
C ARG A 156 0.29 -11.35 -11.41
N MET A 157 1.34 -11.16 -10.63
CA MET A 157 2.01 -9.85 -10.52
C MET A 157 2.62 -9.43 -11.86
N MET A 158 3.29 -10.34 -12.57
CA MET A 158 3.87 -10.08 -13.89
C MET A 158 2.78 -9.70 -14.90
N GLU A 159 1.68 -10.45 -14.96
CA GLU A 159 0.53 -10.18 -15.82
C GLU A 159 -0.09 -8.79 -15.54
N ARG A 160 -0.29 -8.45 -14.26
CA ARG A 160 -0.96 -7.20 -13.85
C ARG A 160 -0.09 -5.96 -14.01
N THR A 161 1.24 -6.10 -13.95
CA THR A 161 2.17 -4.96 -13.91
C THR A 161 3.07 -4.86 -15.13
N GLY A 162 3.19 -5.92 -15.94
CA GLY A 162 4.17 -6.04 -17.01
C GLY A 162 5.63 -6.14 -16.52
N LEU A 163 5.87 -6.25 -15.21
CA LEU A 163 7.21 -6.36 -14.65
C LEU A 163 7.75 -7.78 -14.77
N SER A 164 9.06 -7.92 -14.96
CA SER A 164 9.72 -9.23 -14.88
C SER A 164 9.80 -9.74 -13.44
N SER A 165 9.91 -11.06 -13.26
CA SER A 165 10.10 -11.69 -11.95
C SER A 165 11.29 -11.12 -11.16
N LYS A 166 12.41 -10.80 -11.85
CA LYS A 166 13.58 -10.12 -11.25
C LYS A 166 13.21 -8.76 -10.68
N ASN A 167 12.48 -7.95 -11.45
CA ASN A 167 12.06 -6.61 -11.02
C ASN A 167 11.06 -6.66 -9.87
N ILE A 168 10.15 -7.64 -9.87
CA ILE A 168 9.19 -7.87 -8.79
C ILE A 168 9.92 -8.26 -7.50
N ARG A 169 10.90 -9.17 -7.57
CA ARG A 169 11.70 -9.56 -6.41
C ARG A 169 12.41 -8.36 -5.79
N GLN A 170 13.14 -7.59 -6.58
CA GLN A 170 13.84 -6.40 -6.09
C GLN A 170 12.88 -5.33 -5.51
N ALA A 171 11.71 -5.18 -6.11
CA ALA A 171 10.66 -4.29 -5.61
C ALA A 171 10.13 -4.76 -4.24
N ILE A 172 9.85 -6.06 -4.08
CA ILE A 172 9.42 -6.65 -2.81
C ILE A 172 10.51 -6.48 -1.74
N ASP A 173 11.78 -6.79 -2.06
CA ASP A 173 12.89 -6.64 -1.12
C ASP A 173 13.00 -5.18 -0.64
N LEU A 174 12.83 -4.21 -1.56
CA LEU A 174 12.82 -2.80 -1.20
C LEU A 174 11.64 -2.44 -0.29
N LEU A 175 10.44 -2.96 -0.55
CA LEU A 175 9.28 -2.72 0.31
C LEU A 175 9.45 -3.31 1.73
N VAL A 176 10.09 -4.48 1.84
CA VAL A 176 10.44 -5.10 3.13
C VAL A 176 11.46 -4.26 3.88
N ASN A 177 12.53 -3.83 3.19
CA ASN A 177 13.60 -3.01 3.79
C ASN A 177 13.09 -1.64 4.27
N HIS A 178 12.02 -1.12 3.68
CA HIS A 178 11.33 0.09 4.12
C HIS A 178 10.11 -0.19 5.00
N ASP A 179 9.99 -1.39 5.60
CA ASP A 179 8.92 -1.82 6.51
C ASP A 179 7.49 -1.48 6.03
N LEU A 180 7.26 -1.51 4.71
CA LEU A 180 5.92 -1.33 4.13
C LEU A 180 5.14 -2.65 4.10
N ILE A 181 5.87 -3.78 3.97
CA ILE A 181 5.29 -5.12 3.95
C ILE A 181 6.18 -6.12 4.71
N SER A 182 5.61 -7.27 5.03
CA SER A 182 6.37 -8.49 5.35
C SER A 182 5.97 -9.61 4.40
N VAL A 183 6.91 -10.51 4.13
CA VAL A 183 6.71 -11.66 3.25
C VAL A 183 6.77 -12.92 4.09
N LEU A 184 5.77 -13.78 3.94
CA LEU A 184 5.74 -15.12 4.51
C LEU A 184 5.66 -16.12 3.37
N ARG A 185 6.58 -17.09 3.40
CA ARG A 185 6.53 -18.21 2.47
C ARG A 185 5.52 -19.22 3.01
N VAL A 186 4.56 -19.58 2.19
CA VAL A 186 3.63 -20.66 2.52
C VAL A 186 4.37 -21.98 2.27
N THR A 187 5.00 -22.52 3.32
CA THR A 187 5.74 -23.79 3.28
C THR A 187 4.95 -24.97 3.83
N ASN A 188 3.89 -24.72 4.62
CA ASN A 188 3.07 -25.75 5.25
C ASN A 188 1.64 -25.26 5.54
N GLU A 189 0.74 -26.21 5.81
CA GLU A 189 -0.67 -25.96 6.12
C GLU A 189 -0.85 -25.12 7.40
N SER A 190 0.01 -25.29 8.40
CA SER A 190 -0.04 -24.52 9.65
C SER A 190 0.17 -23.01 9.45
N THR A 191 0.98 -22.61 8.46
CA THR A 191 1.08 -21.18 8.10
C THR A 191 -0.25 -20.67 7.57
N LEU A 192 -0.97 -21.44 6.74
CA LEU A 192 -2.25 -21.02 6.19
C LEU A 192 -3.33 -20.93 7.28
N GLU A 193 -3.38 -21.89 8.18
CA GLU A 193 -4.30 -21.90 9.32
C GLU A 193 -4.07 -20.72 10.27
N ALA A 194 -2.82 -20.39 10.59
CA ALA A 194 -2.47 -19.26 11.45
C ALA A 194 -2.97 -17.91 10.88
N PHE A 195 -2.99 -17.78 9.54
CA PHE A 195 -3.56 -16.62 8.84
C PHE A 195 -5.02 -16.83 8.43
N GLY A 196 -5.68 -17.89 8.92
CA GLY A 196 -7.04 -18.32 8.58
C GLY A 196 -7.34 -18.18 7.09
N LEU A 197 -6.38 -18.64 6.29
CA LEU A 197 -6.47 -18.81 4.85
C LEU A 197 -6.95 -20.24 4.57
N PRO A 198 -7.75 -20.48 3.53
CA PRO A 198 -8.19 -21.82 3.19
C PRO A 198 -6.98 -22.70 2.85
N VAL A 199 -6.88 -23.87 3.49
CA VAL A 199 -5.86 -24.88 3.17
C VAL A 199 -6.24 -25.52 1.82
N PRO A 200 -5.40 -25.39 0.79
CA PRO A 200 -5.69 -26.00 -0.50
C PRO A 200 -5.59 -27.52 -0.39
N ALA A 201 -6.58 -28.24 -0.93
CA ALA A 201 -6.66 -29.70 -0.89
C ALA A 201 -5.51 -30.43 -1.63
N GLN A 202 -4.65 -29.70 -2.35
CA GLN A 202 -3.47 -30.22 -3.04
C GLN A 202 -2.28 -29.30 -2.74
N THR A 203 -1.11 -29.90 -2.53
CA THR A 203 0.16 -29.19 -2.32
C THR A 203 0.38 -28.23 -3.49
N LEU A 204 0.25 -26.93 -3.25
CA LEU A 204 0.46 -25.91 -4.28
C LEU A 204 1.93 -25.95 -4.71
N LYS A 205 2.23 -26.60 -5.82
CA LYS A 205 3.54 -26.53 -6.46
C LYS A 205 3.76 -25.07 -6.89
N GLY A 206 4.65 -24.36 -6.22
CA GLY A 206 4.82 -22.90 -6.38
C GLY A 206 3.85 -22.06 -5.56
N SER A 207 3.54 -22.48 -4.33
CA SER A 207 2.66 -21.79 -3.39
C SER A 207 2.90 -20.27 -3.35
N PRO A 208 1.83 -19.45 -3.46
CA PRO A 208 1.96 -18.01 -3.48
C PRO A 208 2.53 -17.53 -2.14
N ASN A 209 3.38 -16.50 -2.19
CA ASN A 209 3.78 -15.83 -0.97
C ASN A 209 2.58 -15.10 -0.35
N VAL A 210 2.57 -15.10 0.98
CA VAL A 210 1.67 -14.30 1.79
C VAL A 210 2.36 -12.96 2.04
N TYR A 211 1.72 -11.86 1.64
CA TYR A 211 2.23 -10.51 1.88
C TYR A 211 1.37 -9.83 2.94
N LEU A 212 1.99 -9.48 4.05
CA LEU A 212 1.37 -8.73 5.14
C LEU A 212 1.61 -7.24 4.94
N ILE A 213 0.54 -6.45 4.84
CA ILE A 213 0.66 -4.99 4.76
C ILE A 213 0.88 -4.43 6.17
N LYS A 214 2.03 -3.80 6.40
CA LYS A 214 2.36 -3.21 7.69
C LYS A 214 1.42 -2.06 8.03
N GLY A 215 0.97 -2.02 9.28
CA GLY A 215 0.07 -0.98 9.78
C GLY A 215 -1.42 -1.15 9.45
N VAL A 216 -1.82 -2.21 8.73
CA VAL A 216 -3.24 -2.54 8.54
C VAL A 216 -3.66 -3.54 9.62
N LYS A 217 -4.90 -3.44 10.12
CA LYS A 217 -5.54 -4.41 11.03
C LYS A 217 -6.84 -4.96 10.43
N GLY A 218 -6.97 -6.29 10.39
CA GLY A 218 -8.07 -6.99 9.74
C GLY A 218 -9.31 -6.92 10.63
N ARG A 219 -10.49 -7.23 10.09
CA ARG A 219 -11.70 -7.27 10.93
C ARG A 219 -11.60 -8.35 12.00
N ARG A 220 -10.93 -9.46 11.69
CA ARG A 220 -10.63 -10.57 12.62
C ARG A 220 -9.26 -10.42 13.31
N TYR A 221 -8.72 -9.21 13.39
CA TYR A 221 -7.41 -8.97 14.00
C TYR A 221 -7.33 -9.49 15.44
N ASN A 222 -8.36 -9.27 16.26
CA ASN A 222 -8.33 -9.69 17.67
C ASN A 222 -8.34 -11.22 17.85
N GLU A 223 -8.66 -11.99 16.81
CA GLU A 223 -8.74 -13.45 16.83
C GLU A 223 -7.44 -14.12 16.36
N ARG A 224 -6.39 -13.35 16.00
CA ARG A 224 -5.20 -13.88 15.28
C ARG A 224 -3.85 -13.41 15.81
N ILE A 225 -2.85 -14.22 15.48
CA ILE A 225 -1.41 -14.00 15.61
C ILE A 225 -0.98 -12.96 14.54
N ASN A 226 -1.02 -11.68 14.90
CA ASN A 226 -0.84 -10.59 13.92
C ASN A 226 0.61 -10.18 13.62
N THR A 227 1.61 -10.86 14.20
CA THR A 227 3.01 -10.50 13.98
C THR A 227 3.84 -11.76 13.73
N LEU A 228 4.90 -11.61 12.94
CA LEU A 228 5.95 -12.62 12.79
C LEU A 228 6.54 -13.03 14.15
N GLU A 229 6.61 -12.10 15.11
CA GLU A 229 7.03 -12.36 16.49
C GLU A 229 6.05 -13.29 17.21
N ASN A 230 4.74 -13.06 17.07
CA ASN A 230 3.74 -13.92 17.68
C ASN A 230 3.70 -15.30 17.00
N TYR A 231 3.94 -15.37 15.69
CA TYR A 231 4.04 -16.64 14.97
C TYR A 231 5.30 -17.40 15.38
N ALA A 232 6.44 -16.73 15.42
CA ALA A 232 7.71 -17.28 15.89
C ALA A 232 7.60 -17.80 17.33
N ALA A 233 6.96 -17.05 18.24
CA ALA A 233 6.68 -17.47 19.60
C ALA A 233 5.76 -18.70 19.66
N LEU A 234 4.75 -18.77 18.79
CA LEU A 234 3.85 -19.93 18.71
C LEU A 234 4.54 -21.18 18.15
N THR A 235 5.40 -21.04 17.13
CA THR A 235 6.18 -22.15 16.58
C THR A 235 7.26 -22.62 17.57
N ALA A 236 7.89 -21.71 18.30
CA ALA A 236 8.86 -22.05 19.34
C ALA A 236 8.20 -22.80 20.51
N ASN A 237 6.99 -22.40 20.92
CA ASN A 237 6.21 -23.12 21.93
C ASN A 237 5.79 -24.51 21.44
N HIS A 238 5.35 -24.68 20.20
CA HIS A 238 4.97 -25.99 19.67
C HIS A 238 6.17 -26.94 19.55
N GLN A 239 7.35 -26.45 19.15
CA GLN A 239 8.58 -27.26 19.14
C GLN A 239 8.98 -27.69 20.55
N ALA A 240 8.94 -26.76 21.52
CA ALA A 240 9.21 -27.11 22.91
C ALA A 240 8.22 -28.16 23.44
N THR A 241 6.93 -28.08 23.09
CA THR A 241 5.93 -29.05 23.55
C THR A 241 6.13 -30.44 22.93
N GLN A 242 6.65 -30.52 21.70
CA GLN A 242 7.01 -31.80 21.06
C GLN A 242 8.26 -32.42 21.69
N ASP A 243 9.28 -31.62 22.01
CA ASP A 243 10.52 -32.11 22.67
C ASP A 243 10.31 -32.58 24.12
N PHE A 244 9.23 -32.17 24.79
CA PHE A 244 8.84 -32.67 26.13
C PHE A 244 7.85 -33.86 26.08
N SER A 245 7.46 -34.31 24.88
CA SER A 245 6.53 -35.41 24.67
C SER A 245 7.19 -36.69 24.11
N GLU A 246 8.50 -36.66 23.87
CA GLU A 246 9.37 -37.85 23.63
C GLU A 246 10.14 -38.23 24.90
#